data_AF-A0A444Z303-F1
#
_entry.id   AF-A0A444Z303-F1
#
_cell.length_a   1.000
_cell.length_b   1.000
_cell.length_c   1.000
_cell.angle_alpha   90.00
_cell.angle_beta   90.00
_cell.angle_gamma   90.00
#
_symmetry.space_group_name_H-M   'P 1'
#
loop_
_entity.id
_entity.type
_entity.pdbx_description
1 polymer ?
#
loop_
_entity_poly.entity_id
_entity_poly.type
_entity_poly.pdbx_seq_one_letter_code
_entity_poly.pdbx_strand_id
1 'polypeptide(L)'
;MSANELASAPAMFNSTLTKDEAFLCPIDGSIMITASHLPFNRNGFKFFTNAGGLGKTDIKDVLERATDIYNQFTAESLANSERKASSSIKQVDYMNVYTSDLVKAVRKAAGSIEKPLGGFHIVVDASNGPNAEVQCAFESFSKLNI
;
A
#
# COMPACT_ATOMS: atom_id res chain seq x y z
N MET A 1 -1.44 -9.05 -14.56
CA MET A 1 -0.83 -8.60 -13.30
C MET A 1 0.22 -9.61 -12.92
N SER A 2 1.48 -9.19 -12.92
CA SER A 2 2.57 -10.05 -12.42
C SER A 2 2.51 -10.05 -10.90
N ALA A 3 2.99 -11.11 -10.25
CA ALA A 3 2.85 -11.33 -8.81
C ALA A 3 3.69 -10.38 -7.91
N ASN A 4 4.11 -9.21 -8.41
CA ASN A 4 4.89 -8.21 -7.66
C ASN A 4 4.13 -6.89 -7.42
N GLU A 5 2.82 -6.82 -7.72
CA GLU A 5 2.09 -5.55 -7.83
C GLU A 5 1.20 -5.21 -6.62
N LEU A 6 1.43 -5.80 -5.44
CA LEU A 6 0.53 -5.64 -4.30
C LEU A 6 1.24 -5.06 -3.07
N ALA A 7 0.53 -4.17 -2.40
CA ALA A 7 1.00 -3.47 -1.22
C ALA A 7 0.03 -3.68 -0.06
N SER A 8 0.59 -3.94 1.12
CA SER A 8 -0.20 -4.08 2.34
C SER A 8 -0.80 -2.74 2.78
N ALA A 9 -1.89 -2.77 3.55
CA ALA A 9 -2.48 -1.54 4.10
C ALA A 9 -1.49 -0.68 4.93
N PRO A 10 -0.60 -1.27 5.77
CA PRO A 10 0.47 -0.51 6.43
C PRO A 10 1.44 0.16 5.45
N ALA A 11 1.82 -0.52 4.36
CA ALA A 11 2.69 0.08 3.33
C ALA A 11 2.00 1.26 2.64
N MET A 12 0.72 1.12 2.31
CA MET A 12 -0.08 2.20 1.71
C MET A 12 -0.22 3.43 2.61
N PHE A 13 -0.31 3.25 3.93
CA PHE A 13 -0.26 4.38 4.87
C PHE A 13 1.16 4.94 4.99
N ASN A 14 2.18 4.08 5.05
CA ASN A 14 3.57 4.50 5.22
C ASN A 14 4.06 5.39 4.06
N SER A 15 3.57 5.22 2.83
CA SER A 15 3.96 6.06 1.69
C SER A 15 3.56 7.54 1.85
N THR A 16 2.58 7.83 2.70
CA THR A 16 2.20 9.20 3.08
C THR A 16 3.15 9.82 4.11
N LEU A 17 4.07 9.03 4.67
CA LEU A 17 5.01 9.41 5.73
C LEU A 17 6.48 9.31 5.29
N THR A 18 6.82 8.34 4.43
CA THR A 18 8.17 8.14 3.89
C THR A 18 8.66 9.39 3.18
N LYS A 19 9.91 9.77 3.39
CA LYS A 19 10.56 10.87 2.67
C LYS A 19 11.62 10.29 1.74
N ASP A 20 11.26 10.14 0.47
CA ASP A 20 12.15 9.64 -0.57
C ASP A 20 11.69 10.15 -1.94
N GLU A 21 12.39 11.17 -2.44
CA GLU A 21 12.05 11.83 -3.71
C GLU A 21 12.18 10.88 -4.91
N ALA A 22 13.07 9.88 -4.84
CA ALA A 22 13.23 8.89 -5.92
C ALA A 22 11.98 8.02 -6.09
N PHE A 23 11.17 7.89 -5.04
CA PHE A 23 9.91 7.13 -5.01
C PHE A 23 8.68 8.03 -4.92
N LEU A 24 8.83 9.34 -5.18
CA LEU A 24 7.74 10.33 -5.15
C LEU A 24 7.05 10.42 -3.78
N CYS A 25 7.77 10.15 -2.70
CA CYS A 25 7.26 10.17 -1.34
C CYS A 25 7.77 11.39 -0.55
N PRO A 26 6.97 11.97 0.35
CA PRO A 26 5.64 11.51 0.75
C PRO A 26 4.57 11.88 -0.29
N ILE A 27 3.61 10.98 -0.49
CA ILE A 27 2.40 11.29 -1.26
C ILE A 27 1.34 11.93 -0.36
N ASP A 28 0.52 12.82 -0.92
CA ASP A 28 -0.53 13.52 -0.15
C ASP A 28 -1.62 12.57 0.36
N GLY A 29 -1.88 11.50 -0.40
CA GLY A 29 -2.81 10.45 0.00
C GLY A 29 -2.67 9.20 -0.85
N SER A 30 -3.21 8.10 -0.34
CA SER A 30 -3.15 6.79 -0.99
C SER A 30 -4.52 6.10 -0.96
N ILE A 31 -4.78 5.28 -1.99
CA ILE A 31 -6.02 4.52 -2.14
C ILE A 31 -5.65 3.05 -2.33
N MET A 32 -6.16 2.18 -1.46
CA MET A 32 -6.01 0.73 -1.57
C MET A 32 -7.34 0.10 -1.98
N ILE A 33 -7.34 -0.71 -3.03
CA ILE A 33 -8.50 -1.47 -3.48
C ILE A 33 -8.47 -2.84 -2.79
N THR A 34 -9.30 -3.02 -1.76
CA THR A 34 -9.36 -4.26 -0.99
C THR A 34 -10.66 -4.34 -0.18
N ALA A 35 -11.22 -5.55 -0.07
CA ALA A 35 -12.26 -5.86 0.92
C ALA A 35 -11.70 -6.55 2.17
N SER A 36 -10.37 -6.52 2.35
CA SER A 36 -9.66 -7.19 3.44
C SER A 36 -9.93 -8.70 3.45
N HIS A 37 -10.79 -9.16 4.35
CA HIS A 37 -11.11 -10.57 4.59
C HIS A 37 -12.53 -10.94 4.15
N LEU A 38 -13.27 -10.00 3.55
CA LEU A 38 -14.61 -10.30 3.03
C LEU A 38 -14.52 -11.31 1.88
N PRO A 39 -15.64 -12.01 1.57
CA PRO A 39 -15.69 -12.99 0.49
C PRO A 39 -15.17 -12.41 -0.84
N PHE A 40 -14.60 -13.27 -1.69
CA PHE A 40 -13.92 -12.88 -2.94
C PHE A 40 -14.77 -12.03 -3.91
N ASN A 41 -16.10 -12.06 -3.77
CA ASN A 41 -17.05 -11.28 -4.57
C ASN A 41 -17.36 -9.89 -3.98
N ARG A 42 -16.60 -9.43 -2.98
CA ARG A 42 -16.67 -8.09 -2.40
C ARG A 42 -15.38 -7.34 -2.70
N ASN A 43 -15.50 -6.04 -2.94
CA ASN A 43 -14.38 -5.10 -3.02
C ASN A 43 -14.63 -3.92 -2.07
N GLY A 44 -13.63 -3.04 -1.95
CA GLY A 44 -13.71 -1.85 -1.12
C GLY A 44 -12.53 -0.94 -1.40
N PHE A 45 -12.63 0.30 -0.92
CA PHE A 45 -11.56 1.27 -0.96
C PHE A 45 -11.15 1.65 0.46
N LYS A 46 -9.85 1.70 0.72
CA LYS A 46 -9.28 2.32 1.91
C LYS A 46 -8.48 3.55 1.49
N PHE A 47 -8.70 4.65 2.18
CA PHE A 47 -8.05 5.93 1.91
C PHE A 47 -7.15 6.29 3.07
N PHE A 48 -5.95 6.76 2.77
CA PHE A 48 -4.98 7.20 3.76
C PHE A 48 -4.42 8.58 3.39
N THR A 49 -4.15 9.39 4.39
CA THR A 49 -3.34 10.61 4.31
C THR A 49 -2.25 10.54 5.37
N ASN A 50 -1.35 11.53 5.41
CA ASN A 50 -0.35 11.63 6.48
C ASN A 50 -0.95 11.75 7.90
N ALA A 51 -2.24 12.09 8.02
CA ALA A 51 -2.96 12.19 9.28
C ALA A 51 -3.62 10.87 9.71
N GLY A 52 -3.65 9.84 8.84
CA GLY A 52 -4.26 8.55 9.12
C GLY A 52 -5.25 8.10 8.05
N GLY A 53 -6.08 7.11 8.40
CA GLY A 53 -7.20 6.68 7.56
C GLY A 53 -8.39 7.62 7.68
N LEU A 54 -9.20 7.70 6.62
CA LEU A 54 -10.41 8.54 6.61
C LEU A 54 -11.48 8.03 7.58
N GLY A 55 -12.11 8.98 8.30
CA GLY A 55 -13.22 8.73 9.21
C GLY A 55 -14.59 8.85 8.55
N LYS A 56 -15.66 8.65 9.33
CA LYS A 56 -17.04 8.65 8.83
C LYS A 56 -17.43 9.95 8.11
N THR A 57 -17.01 11.10 8.63
CA THR A 57 -17.28 12.42 8.04
C THR A 57 -16.57 12.58 6.70
N ASP A 58 -15.31 12.15 6.62
CA ASP A 58 -14.50 12.26 5.42
C ASP A 58 -15.03 11.34 4.32
N ILE A 59 -15.40 10.10 4.69
CA ILE A 59 -16.02 9.15 3.76
C ILE A 59 -17.34 9.68 3.23
N LYS A 60 -18.15 10.33 4.08
CA LYS A 60 -19.39 10.97 3.63
C LYS A 60 -19.12 12.05 2.59
N ASP A 61 -18.17 12.95 2.84
CA ASP A 61 -17.79 14.01 1.89
C ASP A 61 -17.26 13.44 0.57
N VAL A 62 -16.41 12.40 0.62
CA VAL A 62 -15.93 11.69 -0.59
C VAL A 62 -17.10 11.12 -1.41
N LEU A 63 -18.07 10.49 -0.75
CA LEU A 63 -19.23 9.89 -1.42
C LEU A 63 -20.17 10.95 -2.04
N GLU A 64 -20.39 12.06 -1.34
CA GLU A 64 -21.20 13.17 -1.85
C GLU A 64 -20.54 13.78 -3.10
N ARG A 65 -19.24 14.08 -3.05
CA ARG A 65 -18.47 14.56 -4.23
C ARG A 65 -18.46 13.57 -5.37
N ALA A 66 -18.26 12.28 -5.08
CA ALA A 66 -18.26 11.22 -6.10
C ALA A 66 -19.64 11.12 -6.78
N THR A 67 -20.73 11.30 -6.02
CA THR A 67 -22.09 11.31 -6.56
C THR A 67 -22.31 12.51 -7.48
N ASP A 68 -21.86 13.70 -7.09
CA ASP A 68 -21.96 14.90 -7.92
C ASP A 68 -21.19 14.77 -9.23
N ILE A 69 -19.97 14.21 -9.17
CA ILE A 69 -19.16 13.89 -10.36
C ILE A 69 -19.87 12.87 -11.24
N TYR A 70 -20.42 11.81 -10.64
CA TYR A 70 -21.13 10.76 -11.37
C TYR A 70 -22.38 11.28 -12.10
N ASN A 71 -23.15 12.18 -11.46
CA ASN A 71 -24.34 12.78 -12.06
C ASN A 71 -24.02 13.65 -13.29
N GLN A 72 -22.80 14.16 -13.38
CA GLN A 72 -22.31 14.97 -14.50
C GLN A 72 -21.47 14.15 -15.49
N PHE A 73 -21.37 12.84 -15.28
CA PHE A 73 -20.47 11.97 -16.03
C PHE A 73 -20.93 11.77 -17.47
N THR A 74 -20.05 12.08 -18.41
CA THR A 74 -20.28 11.88 -19.85
C THR A 74 -19.15 11.06 -20.46
N ALA A 75 -19.41 10.40 -21.60
CA ALA A 75 -18.38 9.68 -22.35
C ALA A 75 -17.18 10.59 -22.73
N GLU A 76 -17.45 11.86 -23.03
CA GLU A 76 -16.40 12.85 -23.30
C GLU A 76 -15.57 13.15 -22.04
N SER A 77 -16.21 13.29 -20.88
CA SER A 77 -15.52 13.52 -19.60
C SER A 77 -14.60 12.35 -19.21
N LEU A 78 -15.01 11.12 -19.52
CA LEU A 78 -14.20 9.92 -19.32
C LEU A 78 -12.97 9.93 -20.23
N ALA A 79 -13.16 10.12 -21.54
CA ALA A 79 -12.05 10.14 -22.50
C ALA A 79 -11.03 11.26 -22.20
N ASN A 80 -11.51 12.41 -21.72
CA ASN A 80 -10.66 13.50 -21.26
C ASN A 80 -9.86 13.11 -19.99
N SER A 81 -10.49 12.43 -19.04
CA SER A 81 -9.83 11.94 -17.82
C SER A 81 -8.78 10.87 -18.12
N GLU A 82 -9.06 9.93 -19.00
CA GLU A 82 -8.11 8.89 -19.44
C GLU A 82 -6.87 9.49 -20.11
N ARG A 83 -7.06 10.50 -20.98
CA ARG A 83 -5.95 11.25 -21.58
C ARG A 83 -5.07 11.95 -20.54
N LYS A 84 -5.69 12.60 -19.55
CA LYS A 84 -4.96 13.28 -18.45
C LYS A 84 -4.23 12.29 -17.54
N ALA A 85 -4.84 11.14 -17.24
CA ALA A 85 -4.23 10.10 -16.42
C ALA A 85 -3.00 9.50 -17.13
N SER A 86 -3.13 9.22 -18.43
CA SER A 86 -2.05 8.62 -19.22
C SER A 86 -0.77 9.47 -19.28
N SER A 87 -0.87 10.79 -19.11
CA SER A 87 0.30 11.67 -19.09
C SER A 87 0.96 11.82 -17.71
N SER A 88 0.35 11.31 -16.63
CA SER A 88 0.72 11.64 -15.25
C SER A 88 0.93 10.43 -14.33
N ILE A 89 0.79 9.20 -14.83
CA ILE A 89 1.02 7.98 -14.03
C ILE A 89 2.51 7.64 -13.99
N LYS A 90 3.04 7.44 -12.79
CA LYS A 90 4.38 6.88 -12.55
C LYS A 90 4.25 5.63 -11.70
N GLN A 91 4.84 4.53 -12.18
CA GLN A 91 4.95 3.28 -11.43
C GLN A 91 6.23 3.31 -10.61
N VAL A 92 6.14 2.96 -9.33
CA VAL A 92 7.28 2.91 -8.40
C VAL A 92 7.28 1.59 -7.64
N ASP A 93 8.48 1.06 -7.35
CA ASP A 93 8.65 -0.13 -6.52
C ASP A 93 8.75 0.26 -5.03
N TYR A 94 7.64 0.76 -4.50
CA TYR A 94 7.59 1.25 -3.12
C TYR A 94 7.79 0.15 -2.08
N MET A 95 7.45 -1.11 -2.42
CA MET A 95 7.57 -2.24 -1.47
C MET A 95 9.03 -2.52 -1.10
N ASN A 96 9.98 -2.29 -2.00
CA ASN A 96 11.41 -2.37 -1.67
C ASN A 96 11.84 -1.34 -0.62
N VAL A 97 11.32 -0.11 -0.69
CA VAL A 97 11.59 0.94 0.30
C VAL A 97 10.99 0.55 1.64
N TYR A 98 9.69 0.23 1.64
CA TYR A 98 8.95 -0.13 2.85
C TYR A 98 9.58 -1.31 3.60
N THR A 99 9.95 -2.38 2.90
CA THR A 99 10.56 -3.56 3.53
C THR A 99 11.97 -3.31 4.04
N SER A 100 12.78 -2.55 3.31
CA SER A 100 14.11 -2.13 3.75
C SER A 100 14.03 -1.36 5.06
N ASP A 101 13.10 -0.41 5.16
CA ASP A 101 12.90 0.37 6.38
C ASP A 101 12.33 -0.46 7.53
N LEU A 102 11.47 -1.43 7.24
CA LEU A 102 10.98 -2.39 8.24
C LEU A 102 12.13 -3.23 8.83
N VAL A 103 13.03 -3.76 8.00
CA VAL A 103 14.21 -4.51 8.45
C VAL A 103 15.10 -3.64 9.35
N LYS A 104 15.38 -2.39 8.94
CA LYS A 104 16.15 -1.44 9.76
C LYS A 104 15.46 -1.17 11.10
N ALA A 105 14.15 -0.97 11.10
CA ALA A 105 13.37 -0.72 12.31
C ALA A 105 13.44 -1.90 13.28
N VAL A 106 13.28 -3.13 12.79
CA VAL A 106 13.39 -4.36 13.61
C VAL A 106 14.79 -4.52 14.20
N ARG A 107 15.84 -4.36 13.40
CA ARG A 107 17.24 -4.43 13.88
C ARG A 107 17.51 -3.39 14.97
N LYS A 108 17.07 -2.15 14.76
CA LYS A 108 17.20 -1.08 15.74
C LYS A 108 16.47 -1.42 17.04
N ALA A 109 15.23 -1.92 16.96
CA ALA A 109 14.44 -2.33 18.13
C ALA A 109 15.08 -3.51 18.88
N ALA A 110 15.76 -4.41 18.16
CA ALA A 110 16.50 -5.53 18.72
C ALA A 110 17.91 -5.17 19.22
N GLY A 111 18.21 -3.90 19.48
CA GLY A 111 19.51 -3.47 19.99
C GLY A 111 20.61 -3.41 18.91
N SER A 112 20.24 -3.15 17.66
CA SER A 112 21.16 -3.07 16.50
C SER A 112 21.86 -4.38 16.17
N ILE A 113 21.25 -5.51 16.52
CA ILE A 113 21.72 -6.85 16.11
C ILE A 113 21.41 -7.05 14.63
N GLU A 114 22.40 -7.51 13.84
CA GLU A 114 22.24 -7.70 12.39
C GLU A 114 21.22 -8.81 12.06
N LYS A 115 21.28 -9.92 12.81
CA LYS A 115 20.43 -11.11 12.65
C LYS A 115 19.63 -11.37 13.93
N PRO A 116 18.67 -10.50 14.28
CA PRO A 116 17.99 -10.58 15.57
C PRO A 116 17.10 -11.83 15.71
N LEU A 117 16.78 -12.49 14.59
CA LEU A 117 15.97 -13.70 14.55
C LEU A 117 16.82 -14.97 14.34
N GLY A 118 18.16 -14.87 14.41
CA GLY A 118 19.04 -16.01 14.22
C GLY A 118 18.77 -17.14 15.23
N GLY A 119 18.63 -18.36 14.72
CA GLY A 119 18.38 -19.56 15.53
C GLY A 119 16.90 -19.86 15.81
N PHE A 120 15.98 -19.01 15.35
CA PHE A 120 14.54 -19.29 15.43
C PHE A 120 14.08 -20.13 14.24
N HIS A 121 13.15 -21.06 14.49
CA HIS A 121 12.40 -21.75 13.44
C HIS A 121 11.09 -20.99 13.18
N ILE A 122 11.02 -20.29 12.06
CA ILE A 122 9.92 -19.36 11.73
C ILE A 122 9.06 -19.94 10.62
N VAL A 123 7.75 -19.94 10.84
CA VAL A 123 6.74 -20.34 9.85
C VAL A 123 5.88 -19.12 9.54
N VAL A 124 5.70 -18.83 8.26
CA VAL A 124 4.82 -17.75 7.78
C VAL A 124 3.65 -18.41 7.06
N ASP A 125 2.46 -18.28 7.63
CA ASP A 125 1.20 -18.57 6.95
C ASP A 125 0.56 -17.23 6.57
N ALA A 126 0.63 -16.89 5.30
CA ALA A 126 0.00 -15.68 4.78
C ALA A 126 -1.43 -15.92 4.27
N SER A 127 -2.00 -17.08 4.59
CA SER A 127 -3.34 -17.51 4.18
C SER A 127 -3.51 -17.46 2.65
N ASN A 128 -4.75 -17.41 2.15
CA ASN A 128 -5.06 -17.07 0.76
C ASN A 128 -4.87 -15.58 0.45
N GLY A 129 -4.01 -14.87 1.21
CA GLY A 129 -3.61 -13.52 0.88
C GLY A 129 -2.86 -13.51 -0.45
N PRO A 130 -2.72 -12.35 -1.11
CA PRO A 130 -2.08 -12.31 -2.41
C PRO A 130 -0.61 -12.72 -2.30
N ASN A 131 -0.18 -13.69 -3.12
CA ASN A 131 1.17 -14.29 -3.11
C ASN A 131 2.33 -13.26 -3.07
N ALA A 132 2.12 -12.07 -3.61
CA ALA A 132 3.07 -10.95 -3.61
C ALA A 132 3.41 -10.42 -2.20
N GLU A 133 2.41 -10.25 -1.34
CA GLU A 133 2.61 -9.75 0.03
C GLU A 133 3.38 -10.79 0.86
N VAL A 134 3.11 -12.07 0.60
CA VAL A 134 3.78 -13.22 1.23
C VAL A 134 5.26 -13.25 0.88
N GLN A 135 5.57 -13.07 -0.41
CA GLN A 135 6.95 -13.06 -0.90
C GLN A 135 7.74 -11.90 -0.27
N CYS A 136 7.14 -10.72 -0.24
CA CYS A 136 7.74 -9.51 0.33
C CYS A 136 8.03 -9.65 1.83
N ALA A 137 7.10 -10.25 2.59
CA ALA A 137 7.29 -10.57 3.99
C ALA A 137 8.42 -11.61 4.16
N PHE A 138 8.41 -12.69 3.38
CA PHE A 138 9.42 -13.74 3.43
C PHE A 138 10.83 -13.22 3.14
N GLU A 139 10.99 -12.38 2.10
CA GLU A 139 12.27 -11.74 1.76
C GLU A 139 12.76 -10.77 2.84
N SER A 140 11.84 -10.11 3.55
CA SER A 140 12.20 -9.27 4.69
C SER A 140 12.65 -10.11 5.88
N PHE A 141 11.98 -11.24 6.14
CA PHE A 141 12.35 -12.17 7.21
C PHE A 141 13.69 -12.85 6.96
N SER A 142 13.98 -13.23 5.72
CA SER A 142 15.27 -13.87 5.39
C SER A 142 16.45 -12.94 5.73
N LYS A 143 16.31 -11.63 5.50
CA LYS A 143 17.30 -10.60 5.89
C LYS A 143 17.47 -10.39 7.40
N LEU A 144 16.52 -10.88 8.22
CA LEU A 144 16.55 -10.77 9.69
C LEU A 144 17.04 -12.05 10.38
N ASN A 145 17.03 -13.18 9.65
CA ASN A 145 17.37 -14.50 10.16
C ASN A 145 18.73 -14.99 9.68
N ILE A 146 19.06 -14.72 8.41
CA ILE A 146 20.36 -15.00 7.77
C ILE A 146 21.20 -13.73 7.75
#